data_AF-A0A6F8X9D8-F1
#
_entry.id   AF-A0A6F8X9D8-F1
#
_cell.length_a   1.000
_cell.length_b   1.000
_cell.length_c   1.000
_cell.angle_alpha   90.00
_cell.angle_beta   90.00
_cell.angle_gamma   90.00
#
_symmetry.space_group_name_H-M   'P 1'
#
loop_
_entity.id
_entity.type
_entity.pdbx_description
1 polymer ?
#
loop_
_entity_poly.entity_id
_entity_poly.type
_entity_poly.pdbx_seq_one_letter_code
_entity_poly.pdbx_strand_id
1 'polypeptide(L)'
;MAKKSDIIALLGEDAYVFTDDAGVVQILELDISFNTTLAPLHEDYEDRVIRLMIQSHAPNVEVYVASALDVAISKLGRFGERDQNDIQTLLQLPYVDIEEFERLAREAISYYVGDETRILGNLKMMLDEYHHSEG
;
A
#
# COMPACT_ATOMS: atom_id res chain seq x y z
N MET A 1 -13.82 1.41 -26.78
CA MET A 1 -13.11 1.44 -25.48
C MET A 1 -13.38 0.14 -24.76
N ALA A 2 -12.37 -0.51 -24.20
CA ALA A 2 -12.57 -1.69 -23.36
C ALA A 2 -13.39 -1.30 -22.13
N LYS A 3 -14.35 -2.13 -21.69
CA LYS A 3 -15.10 -1.85 -20.47
C LYS A 3 -14.25 -2.21 -19.27
N LYS A 4 -14.40 -1.47 -18.17
CA LYS A 4 -13.74 -1.78 -16.89
C LYS A 4 -13.95 -3.24 -16.45
N SER A 5 -15.14 -3.79 -16.69
CA SER A 5 -15.47 -5.20 -16.43
C SER A 5 -14.58 -6.18 -17.20
N ASP A 6 -14.26 -5.84 -18.45
CA ASP A 6 -13.51 -6.71 -19.35
C ASP A 6 -12.02 -6.71 -18.96
N ILE A 7 -11.52 -5.55 -18.48
CA ILE A 7 -10.16 -5.42 -17.94
C ILE A 7 -10.03 -6.17 -16.60
N ILE A 8 -11.02 -6.05 -15.71
CA ILE A 8 -11.01 -6.77 -14.43
C ILE A 8 -11.09 -8.29 -14.64
N ALA A 9 -11.93 -8.75 -15.58
CA ALA A 9 -12.00 -10.17 -15.91
C ALA A 9 -10.66 -10.69 -16.47
N LEU A 10 -10.00 -9.91 -17.33
CA LEU A 10 -8.68 -10.24 -17.86
C LEU A 10 -7.60 -10.31 -16.78
N LEU A 11 -7.58 -9.36 -15.85
CA LEU A 11 -6.58 -9.29 -14.78
C LEU A 11 -6.87 -10.22 -13.60
N GLY A 12 -8.15 -10.55 -13.36
CA GLY A 12 -8.58 -11.39 -12.23
C GLY A 12 -8.38 -12.88 -12.46
N GLU A 13 -8.18 -13.32 -13.71
CA GLU A 13 -7.77 -14.69 -14.03
C GLU A 13 -6.25 -14.90 -13.88
N ASP A 14 -5.47 -13.82 -13.88
CA ASP A 14 -4.02 -13.86 -13.78
C ASP A 14 -3.56 -13.78 -12.31
N ALA A 15 -2.95 -14.86 -11.82
CA ALA A 15 -2.17 -14.84 -10.59
C ALA A 15 -0.75 -14.35 -10.93
N TYR A 16 -0.37 -13.18 -10.41
CA TYR A 16 0.94 -12.61 -10.69
C TYR A 16 1.97 -13.24 -9.76
N VAL A 17 2.88 -14.04 -10.32
CA VAL A 17 3.94 -14.65 -9.54
C VAL A 17 5.15 -13.72 -9.52
N PHE A 18 5.64 -13.39 -8.33
CA PHE A 18 6.91 -12.70 -8.17
C PHE A 18 7.80 -13.46 -7.19
N THR A 19 9.11 -13.26 -7.29
CA THR A 19 10.06 -13.79 -6.32
C THR A 19 10.54 -12.64 -5.47
N ASP A 20 10.36 -12.73 -4.16
CA ASP A 20 10.83 -11.71 -3.23
C ASP A 20 12.36 -11.75 -3.06
N ASP A 21 12.89 -10.80 -2.30
CA ASP A 21 14.33 -10.65 -2.07
C ASP A 21 14.95 -11.85 -1.31
N ALA A 22 14.12 -12.68 -0.68
CA ALA A 22 14.54 -13.93 -0.02
C ALA A 22 14.50 -15.14 -0.97
N GLY A 23 14.13 -14.96 -2.24
CA GLY A 23 14.01 -16.05 -3.21
C GLY A 23 12.70 -16.85 -3.06
N VAL A 24 11.74 -16.37 -2.26
CA VAL A 24 10.46 -17.04 -2.07
C VAL A 24 9.51 -16.63 -3.18
N VAL A 25 8.87 -17.63 -3.78
CA VAL A 25 7.83 -17.41 -4.79
C VAL A 25 6.55 -16.98 -4.09
N GLN A 26 6.11 -15.77 -4.40
CA GLN A 26 4.90 -15.15 -3.89
C GLN A 26 3.87 -15.02 -5.02
N ILE A 27 2.60 -15.11 -4.65
CA ILE A 27 1.48 -14.91 -5.56
C ILE A 27 0.78 -13.61 -5.17
N LEU A 28 0.67 -12.70 -6.13
CA LEU A 28 -0.08 -11.47 -6.02
C LEU A 28 -1.45 -11.67 -6.70
N GLU A 29 -2.50 -11.54 -5.91
CA GLU A 29 -3.89 -11.64 -6.36
C GLU A 29 -4.52 -10.25 -6.41
N LEU A 30 -5.31 -10.00 -7.45
CA LEU A 30 -6.06 -8.75 -7.57
C LEU A 30 -7.32 -8.81 -6.68
N ASP A 31 -7.34 -8.01 -5.62
CA ASP A 31 -8.55 -7.82 -4.81
C ASP A 31 -9.52 -6.85 -5.51
N ILE A 32 -10.47 -7.41 -6.26
CA ILE A 32 -11.51 -6.66 -6.96
C ILE A 32 -12.53 -5.99 -6.02
N SER A 33 -12.51 -6.32 -4.73
CA SER A 33 -13.42 -5.77 -3.72
C SER A 33 -12.81 -4.58 -2.94
N PHE A 34 -11.52 -4.31 -3.14
CA PHE A 34 -10.84 -3.18 -2.51
C PHE A 34 -11.45 -1.85 -2.97
N ASN A 35 -11.78 -0.98 -2.00
CA ASN A 35 -12.17 0.39 -2.26
C ASN A 35 -11.33 1.35 -1.40
N THR A 36 -10.95 2.48 -1.99
CA THR A 36 -10.15 3.52 -1.34
C THR A 36 -10.97 4.39 -0.38
N THR A 37 -12.30 4.28 -0.38
CA THR A 37 -13.20 5.14 0.40
C THR A 37 -13.00 5.00 1.91
N LEU A 38 -12.55 3.84 2.39
CA LEU A 38 -12.45 3.53 3.83
C LEU A 38 -11.02 3.23 4.31
N ALA A 39 -10.01 3.39 3.45
CA ALA A 39 -8.61 3.30 3.85
C ALA A 39 -8.01 4.72 3.79
N PRO A 40 -7.27 5.17 4.80
CA PRO A 40 -6.52 6.42 4.69
C PRO A 40 -5.50 6.25 3.56
N LEU A 41 -5.71 6.93 2.44
CA LEU A 41 -4.80 6.99 1.32
C LEU A 41 -4.57 8.47 1.03
N HIS A 42 -3.31 8.85 0.83
CA HIS A 42 -2.99 10.25 0.57
C HIS A 42 -3.65 10.71 -0.73
N GLU A 43 -4.14 11.95 -0.79
CA GLU A 43 -4.83 12.48 -1.98
C GLU A 43 -3.98 12.41 -3.24
N ASP A 44 -2.70 12.78 -3.13
CA ASP A 44 -1.72 12.73 -4.22
C ASP A 44 -0.95 11.39 -4.33
N TYR A 45 -1.49 10.26 -3.85
CA TYR A 45 -0.79 8.96 -3.95
C TYR A 45 -0.51 8.56 -5.41
N GLU A 46 -1.33 9.04 -6.36
CA GLU A 46 -1.17 8.79 -7.79
C GLU A 46 0.14 9.35 -8.37
N ASP A 47 0.69 10.41 -7.76
CA ASP A 47 1.99 10.98 -8.17
C ASP A 47 3.19 10.13 -7.72
N ARG A 48 2.96 9.15 -6.83
CA ARG A 48 4.00 8.29 -6.22
C ARG A 48 3.86 6.83 -6.61
N VAL A 49 3.02 6.50 -7.60
CA VAL A 49 2.87 5.11 -8.04
C VAL A 49 4.12 4.60 -8.75
N ILE A 50 4.40 3.31 -8.56
CA ILE A 50 5.51 2.60 -9.18
C ILE A 50 4.92 1.71 -10.27
N ARG A 51 5.45 1.81 -11.50
CA ARG A 51 5.04 0.94 -12.61
C ARG A 51 5.55 -0.48 -12.35
N LEU A 52 4.64 -1.45 -12.28
CA LEU A 52 4.96 -2.85 -12.14
C LEU A 52 5.44 -3.39 -13.50
N MET A 53 6.70 -3.80 -13.57
CA MET A 53 7.29 -4.38 -14.77
C MET A 53 6.96 -5.88 -14.85
N ILE A 54 5.70 -6.20 -15.14
CA ILE A 54 5.22 -7.57 -15.33
C ILE A 54 5.23 -7.96 -16.81
N GLN A 55 5.62 -9.21 -17.09
CA GLN A 55 5.34 -9.85 -18.36
C GLN A 55 3.86 -10.25 -18.39
N SER A 56 2.99 -9.30 -18.73
CA SER A 56 1.55 -9.59 -18.86
C SER A 56 1.25 -10.23 -20.21
N HIS A 57 0.34 -11.21 -20.21
CA HIS A 57 -0.28 -11.72 -21.44
C HIS A 57 -1.23 -10.71 -22.09
N ALA A 58 -1.49 -9.58 -21.41
CA ALA A 58 -2.25 -8.44 -21.90
C ALA A 58 -1.29 -7.27 -22.24
N PRO A 59 -0.71 -7.22 -23.45
CA PRO A 59 0.35 -6.26 -23.82
C PRO A 59 -0.07 -4.77 -23.80
N ASN A 60 -1.36 -4.48 -23.61
CA ASN A 60 -1.91 -3.13 -23.62
C ASN A 60 -2.37 -2.67 -22.22
N VAL A 61 -2.03 -3.40 -21.16
CA VAL A 61 -2.36 -3.02 -19.77
C VAL A 61 -1.08 -2.70 -19.01
N GLU A 62 -1.06 -1.53 -18.39
CA GLU A 62 -0.01 -1.13 -17.46
C GLU A 62 -0.54 -1.22 -16.04
N VAL A 63 0.19 -1.90 -15.17
CA VAL A 63 -0.15 -2.01 -13.74
C VAL A 63 0.77 -1.09 -12.96
N TYR A 64 0.16 -0.29 -12.09
CA TYR A 64 0.83 0.62 -11.19
C TYR A 64 0.47 0.22 -9.77
N VAL A 65 1.46 0.25 -8.87
CA VAL A 65 1.28 -0.02 -7.45
C VAL A 65 1.58 1.24 -6.66
N ALA A 66 0.85 1.46 -5.56
CA ALA A 66 1.13 2.56 -4.66
C ALA A 66 2.55 2.42 -4.06
N SER A 67 3.16 3.56 -3.68
CA SER A 67 4.47 3.56 -3.03
C SER A 67 4.44 2.78 -1.71
N ALA A 68 5.61 2.36 -1.21
CA ALA A 68 5.70 1.71 0.10
C ALA A 68 5.07 2.55 1.23
N LEU A 69 5.26 3.87 1.17
CA LEU A 69 4.67 4.82 2.12
C LEU A 69 3.14 4.81 2.03
N ASP A 70 2.59 4.94 0.84
CA ASP A 70 1.14 5.00 0.63
C ASP A 70 0.45 3.67 0.97
N VAL A 71 1.12 2.54 0.72
CA VAL A 71 0.65 1.22 1.17
C VAL A 71 0.64 1.14 2.69
N ALA A 72 1.70 1.58 3.36
CA ALA A 72 1.77 1.61 4.83
C ALA A 72 0.68 2.53 5.43
N ILE A 73 0.45 3.70 4.84
CA ILE A 73 -0.61 4.62 5.28
C ILE A 73 -1.98 3.93 5.16
N SER A 74 -2.28 3.28 4.04
CA SER A 74 -3.56 2.56 3.83
C SER A 74 -3.86 1.50 4.91
N LYS A 75 -2.81 0.91 5.49
CA LYS A 75 -2.91 -0.12 6.53
C LYS A 75 -3.23 0.44 7.91
N LEU A 76 -2.98 1.73 8.17
CA LEU A 76 -3.34 2.39 9.44
C LEU A 76 -4.86 2.41 9.69
N GLY A 77 -5.68 2.30 8.64
CA GLY A 77 -7.14 2.26 8.77
C GLY A 77 -7.64 0.98 9.44
N ARG A 78 -7.18 -0.19 8.99
CA ARG A 78 -7.55 -1.50 9.55
C ARG A 78 -6.74 -1.85 10.79
N PHE A 79 -5.42 -1.69 10.70
CA PHE A 79 -4.47 -1.81 11.79
C PHE A 79 -4.54 -3.14 12.58
N GLY A 80 -4.83 -4.26 11.91
CA GLY A 80 -4.70 -5.59 12.51
C GLY A 80 -3.24 -6.03 12.63
N GLU A 81 -2.96 -7.13 13.33
CA GLU A 81 -1.58 -7.62 13.55
C GLU A 81 -0.78 -7.80 12.26
N ARG A 82 -1.40 -8.33 11.19
CA ARG A 82 -0.76 -8.44 9.88
C ARG A 82 -0.44 -7.06 9.29
N ASP A 83 -1.39 -6.12 9.40
CA ASP A 83 -1.22 -4.77 8.90
C ASP A 83 -0.08 -4.04 9.64
N GLN A 84 0.09 -4.27 10.95
CA GLN A 84 1.20 -3.72 11.74
C GLN A 84 2.56 -4.27 11.30
N ASN A 85 2.69 -5.59 11.16
CA ASN A 85 3.93 -6.23 10.66
C ASN A 85 4.28 -5.75 9.24
N ASP A 86 3.27 -5.59 8.38
CA ASP A 86 3.46 -5.08 7.03
C ASP A 86 3.94 -3.62 7.06
N ILE A 87 3.36 -2.76 7.90
CA ILE A 87 3.82 -1.37 8.08
C ILE A 87 5.29 -1.34 8.51
N GLN A 88 5.66 -2.09 9.55
CA GLN A 88 7.04 -2.16 10.03
C GLN A 88 8.00 -2.60 8.91
N THR A 89 7.63 -3.65 8.17
CA THR A 89 8.45 -4.16 7.05
C THR A 89 8.64 -3.11 5.97
N LEU A 90 7.59 -2.37 5.62
CA LEU A 90 7.66 -1.30 4.62
C LEU A 90 8.51 -0.12 5.10
N LEU A 91 8.42 0.26 6.38
CA LEU A 91 9.21 1.37 6.94
C LEU A 91 10.70 1.06 7.05
N GLN A 92 11.07 -0.22 7.07
CA GLN A 92 12.45 -0.69 7.14
C GLN A 92 13.14 -0.76 5.76
N LEU A 93 12.44 -0.41 4.68
CA LEU A 93 13.03 -0.38 3.34
C LEU A 93 14.08 0.74 3.22
N PRO A 94 15.23 0.50 2.57
CA PRO A 94 16.38 1.42 2.60
C PRO A 94 16.14 2.76 1.91
N TYR A 95 15.06 2.89 1.14
CA TYR A 95 14.67 4.10 0.42
C TYR A 95 13.47 4.81 1.05
N VAL A 96 12.98 4.34 2.20
CA VAL A 96 11.89 4.97 2.94
C VAL A 96 12.46 6.02 3.90
N ASP A 97 11.85 7.20 3.87
CA ASP A 97 12.09 8.28 4.83
C ASP A 97 10.94 8.32 5.84
N ILE A 98 11.28 8.15 7.12
CA ILE A 98 10.29 8.10 8.21
C ILE A 98 9.63 9.46 8.46
N GLU A 99 10.34 10.57 8.24
CA GLU A 99 9.78 11.91 8.40
C GLU A 99 8.73 12.17 7.31
N GLU A 100 9.02 11.72 6.08
CA GLU A 100 8.09 11.78 4.96
C GLU A 100 6.87 10.87 5.18
N PHE A 101 7.07 9.67 5.73
CA PHE A 101 5.97 8.80 6.14
C PHE A 101 5.04 9.50 7.13
N GLU A 102 5.59 10.08 8.21
CA GLU A 102 4.79 10.79 9.22
C GLU A 102 4.01 11.94 8.61
N ARG A 103 4.66 12.75 7.76
CA ARG A 103 4.04 13.90 7.08
C ARG A 103 2.86 13.46 6.21
N LEU A 104 3.10 12.52 5.29
CA LEU A 104 2.08 12.00 4.38
C LEU A 104 0.95 11.30 5.14
N ALA A 105 1.25 10.55 6.20
CA ALA A 105 0.24 9.91 7.02
C ALA A 105 -0.69 10.94 7.68
N ARG A 106 -0.13 12.01 8.25
CA ARG A 106 -0.92 13.09 8.87
C ARG A 106 -1.81 13.81 7.85
N GLU A 107 -1.28 14.08 6.67
CA GLU A 107 -2.04 14.69 5.56
C GLU A 107 -3.20 13.77 5.14
N ALA A 108 -2.92 12.48 4.89
CA ALA A 108 -3.95 11.50 4.54
C ALA A 108 -5.04 11.35 5.62
N ILE A 109 -4.65 11.35 6.90
CA ILE A 109 -5.59 11.26 8.02
C ILE A 109 -6.50 12.49 8.09
N SER A 110 -6.00 13.68 7.76
CA SER A 110 -6.80 14.92 7.80
C SER A 110 -7.98 14.93 6.84
N TYR A 111 -7.94 14.10 5.79
CA TYR A 111 -9.03 13.92 4.83
C TYR A 111 -9.80 12.61 5.03
N TYR A 112 -9.41 11.80 6.00
CA TYR A 112 -10.00 10.48 6.22
C TYR A 112 -11.43 10.61 6.78
N VAL A 113 -12.38 9.96 6.10
CA VAL A 113 -13.77 9.92 6.56
C VAL A 113 -13.92 8.83 7.62
N GLY A 114 -13.75 9.19 8.90
CA GLY A 114 -13.97 8.30 10.04
C GLY A 114 -13.37 8.82 11.35
N ASP A 115 -12.95 7.91 12.23
CA ASP A 115 -12.32 8.28 13.51
C ASP A 115 -10.84 8.60 13.34
N GLU A 116 -10.54 9.88 13.09
CA GLU A 116 -9.16 10.41 12.99
C GLU A 116 -8.33 10.15 14.24
N THR A 117 -8.93 10.24 15.43
CA THR A 117 -8.21 10.06 16.70
C THR A 117 -7.66 8.64 16.82
N ARG A 118 -8.46 7.65 16.40
CA ARG A 118 -8.02 6.26 16.34
C ARG A 118 -6.84 6.07 15.39
N ILE A 119 -6.88 6.65 14.19
CA ILE A 119 -5.81 6.46 13.19
C ILE A 119 -4.54 7.22 13.60
N LEU A 120 -4.65 8.41 14.20
CA LEU A 120 -3.51 9.11 14.80
C LEU A 120 -2.84 8.29 15.92
N GLY A 121 -3.64 7.58 16.73
CA GLY A 121 -3.12 6.64 17.72
C GLY A 121 -2.33 5.49 17.10
N ASN A 122 -2.85 4.92 16.01
CA ASN A 122 -2.18 3.86 15.25
C ASN A 122 -0.85 4.35 14.66
N LEU A 123 -0.84 5.54 14.04
CA LEU A 123 0.36 6.18 13.51
C LEU A 123 1.41 6.37 14.61
N LYS A 124 1.00 6.93 15.76
CA LYS A 124 1.90 7.15 16.89
C LYS A 124 2.56 5.84 17.36
N MET A 125 1.79 4.76 17.46
CA MET A 125 2.32 3.46 17.86
C MET A 125 3.42 2.97 16.90
N MET A 126 3.20 3.07 15.59
CA MET A 126 4.18 2.63 14.59
C MET A 126 5.44 3.49 14.58
N LEU A 127 5.32 4.81 14.77
CA LEU A 127 6.48 5.71 14.88
C LEU A 127 7.29 5.41 16.16
N ASP A 128 6.60 5.23 17.28
CA ASP A 128 7.25 4.88 18.56
C ASP A 128 7.99 3.54 18.39
N GLU A 129 7.38 2.51 17.78
CA GLU A 129 8.02 1.21 17.52
C GLU A 129 9.24 1.31 16.59
N TYR A 130 9.14 2.05 15.48
CA TYR A 130 10.25 2.25 14.56
C TYR A 130 11.47 2.88 15.25
N HIS A 131 11.25 3.91 16.07
CA HIS A 131 12.36 4.53 16.82
C HIS A 131 12.98 3.62 17.88
N HIS A 132 12.23 2.64 18.40
CA HIS A 132 12.80 1.63 19.30
C HIS A 132 13.61 0.57 18.56
N SER A 133 13.33 0.29 17.28
CA SER A 133 14.12 -0.69 16.49
C SER A 133 15.42 -0.12 15.93
N GLU A 134 15.50 1.20 15.75
CA GLU A 134 16.70 1.90 15.25
C GLU A 134 17.70 2.32 16.35
N GLY A 135 17.32 2.20 17.63
CA GLY A 135 18.14 2.58 18.79
C GLY A 135 18.91 1.42 19.41
#